data_AF-A0A2V6GFW5-F1
#
_entry.id   AF-A0A2V6GFW5-F1
#
_cell.length_a   1.000
_cell.length_b   1.000
_cell.length_c   1.000
_cell.angle_alpha   90.00
_cell.angle_beta   90.00
_cell.angle_gamma   90.00
#
_symmetry.space_group_name_H-M   'P 1'
#
loop_
_entity.id
_entity.type
_entity.pdbx_description
1 polymer ?
#
loop_
_entity_poly.entity_id
_entity_poly.type
_entity_poly.pdbx_seq_one_letter_code
_entity_poly.pdbx_strand_id
1 'polypeptide(L)'
;MDHRLFQHEELYARPRSRINYFAWTVAILLLTGFTLAAWLGSFYIFDQPERPDSYRILQRLHKIELPKRFELTAAPAGEFLNAKQLYDRYVEMGSAELAKTNAELARNYIRNYFQVRGLVPYVIGQFAIMEARELEPNDVFTSGMVALTNAVDRGELLMEHVYPAETATVPLMKQTLSVGLEIKLERTHDLSAVIHAERLVDGRIMITAIPLLYGTYTVTRGPGTFRLAPPLNLNLAAGWPLLKEQPRRKAELHYAMYRRSAGAGDQVPVAAGLAPSGTPPPAQNELVRIEPAKPVETPVQAPLTTAKGVAKTTPRLKGAKLAKNQKPTPAPKPSPAPTQPLIVEKPATPEVAAATTGGPSPAPKPLATRPPIVAATPAAPVVALASPPPIATATPVPVLPAQPVPPDASGNALASTAGGGTWKTFPPGRMPLGRLIATGDLNDLADRGNTGERVYLRGQFVVNFSDANRAVLRPRTKLTDTVLHFGAGSSTRIIVEFPAGYRPPPQGAVVSRDEARPYEITEVRKLEDGKLNVFVREIMQP
;
A
#
# COMPACT_ATOMS: atom_id res chain seq x y z
N MET A 1 15.21 28.60 -103.38
CA MET A 1 14.54 29.62 -102.54
C MET A 1 13.53 28.87 -101.70
N ASP A 2 14.02 28.39 -100.57
CA ASP A 2 13.45 27.27 -99.84
C ASP A 2 12.33 27.69 -98.92
N HIS A 3 11.23 26.94 -98.98
CA HIS A 3 10.08 27.07 -98.10
C HIS A 3 10.47 26.59 -96.69
N ARG A 4 10.76 27.54 -95.80
CA ARG A 4 10.78 27.32 -94.34
C ARG A 4 9.35 27.12 -93.86
N LEU A 5 8.89 25.87 -93.84
CA LEU A 5 7.70 25.43 -93.14
C LEU A 5 8.11 24.82 -91.79
N PHE A 6 7.76 25.53 -90.73
CA PHE A 6 7.43 25.01 -89.39
C PHE A 6 8.28 23.86 -88.83
N GLN A 7 9.47 24.19 -88.32
CA GLN A 7 9.98 23.48 -87.14
C GLN A 7 9.12 23.95 -85.95
N HIS A 8 8.03 23.24 -85.68
CA HIS A 8 7.44 23.28 -84.35
C HIS A 8 8.39 22.59 -83.38
N GLU A 9 8.72 23.30 -82.31
CA GLU A 9 9.44 22.80 -81.15
C GLU A 9 8.82 21.47 -80.67
N GLU A 10 9.56 20.38 -80.82
CA GLU A 10 9.35 19.16 -80.02
C GLU A 10 10.34 19.16 -78.85
N LEU A 11 10.29 20.25 -78.07
CA LEU A 11 10.88 20.27 -76.74
C LEU A 11 9.92 19.51 -75.81
N TYR A 12 10.46 18.52 -75.09
CA TYR A 12 9.78 17.67 -74.08
C TYR A 12 9.13 16.37 -74.56
N ALA A 13 9.84 15.53 -75.32
CA ALA A 13 9.63 14.09 -75.21
C ALA A 13 10.16 13.60 -73.84
N ARG A 14 9.36 13.76 -72.78
CA ARG A 14 9.63 13.12 -71.48
C ARG A 14 9.78 11.62 -71.74
N PRO A 15 10.86 10.95 -71.31
CA PRO A 15 10.95 9.50 -71.47
C PRO A 15 9.73 8.88 -70.78
N ARG A 16 8.89 8.18 -71.56
CA ARG A 16 7.78 7.38 -71.03
C ARG A 16 8.39 6.36 -70.07
N SER A 17 8.37 6.66 -68.77
CA SER A 17 8.75 5.68 -67.76
C SER A 17 7.73 4.55 -67.87
N ARG A 18 8.19 3.38 -68.33
CA ARG A 18 7.36 2.18 -68.30
C ARG A 18 7.22 1.82 -66.83
N ILE A 19 6.10 2.19 -66.24
CA ILE A 19 5.74 1.79 -64.88
C ILE A 19 5.65 0.26 -64.89
N ASN A 20 6.58 -0.40 -64.19
CA ASN A 20 6.56 -1.85 -64.04
C ASN A 20 5.39 -2.22 -63.11
N TYR A 21 4.21 -2.43 -63.68
CA TYR A 21 2.99 -2.77 -62.95
C TYR A 21 3.17 -3.99 -62.04
N PHE A 22 3.95 -4.99 -62.48
CA PHE A 22 4.29 -6.15 -61.65
C PHE A 22 5.06 -5.77 -60.37
N ALA A 23 6.13 -4.98 -60.50
CA ALA A 23 6.90 -4.51 -59.36
C ALA A 23 6.04 -3.65 -58.41
N TRP A 24 5.14 -2.82 -58.96
CA TRP A 24 4.18 -2.05 -58.18
C TRP A 24 3.15 -2.92 -57.46
N THR A 25 2.63 -3.99 -58.09
CA THR A 25 1.72 -4.92 -57.41
C THR A 25 2.40 -5.67 -56.26
N VAL A 26 3.65 -6.08 -56.44
CA VAL A 26 4.46 -6.70 -55.37
C VAL A 26 4.70 -5.69 -54.24
N ALA A 27 5.05 -4.45 -54.56
CA ALA A 27 5.23 -3.40 -53.56
C ALA A 27 3.94 -3.11 -52.77
N ILE A 28 2.79 -3.05 -53.43
CA ILE A 28 1.48 -2.86 -52.78
C ILE A 28 1.14 -4.06 -51.88
N LEU A 29 1.38 -5.30 -52.33
CA LEU A 29 1.16 -6.49 -51.50
C LEU A 29 2.06 -6.49 -50.26
N LEU A 30 3.33 -6.12 -50.39
CA LEU A 30 4.26 -6.00 -49.26
C LEU A 30 3.84 -4.88 -48.29
N LEU A 31 3.40 -3.72 -48.80
CA LEU A 31 2.87 -2.64 -47.97
C LEU A 31 1.57 -3.04 -47.26
N THR A 32 0.70 -3.78 -47.92
CA THR A 32 -0.54 -4.31 -47.33
C THR A 32 -0.21 -5.31 -46.22
N GLY A 33 0.72 -6.23 -46.47
CA GLY A 33 1.23 -7.15 -45.45
C GLY A 33 1.88 -6.42 -44.27
N PHE A 34 2.68 -5.40 -44.55
CA PHE A 34 3.35 -4.59 -43.52
C PHE A 34 2.35 -3.79 -42.68
N THR A 35 1.33 -3.19 -43.29
CA THR A 35 0.29 -2.44 -42.56
C THR A 35 -0.54 -3.37 -41.66
N LEU A 36 -0.91 -4.56 -42.15
CA LEU A 36 -1.57 -5.58 -41.32
C LEU A 36 -0.67 -6.04 -40.17
N ALA A 37 0.60 -6.35 -40.45
CA ALA A 37 1.56 -6.76 -39.43
C ALA A 37 1.80 -5.67 -38.38
N ALA A 38 1.91 -4.41 -38.79
CA ALA A 38 2.05 -3.26 -37.90
C ALA A 38 0.78 -3.05 -37.05
N TRP A 39 -0.40 -3.22 -37.63
CA TRP A 39 -1.68 -3.11 -36.93
C TRP A 39 -1.84 -4.23 -35.88
N LEU A 40 -1.59 -5.50 -36.23
CA LEU A 40 -1.62 -6.61 -35.28
C LEU A 40 -0.52 -6.48 -34.21
N GLY A 41 0.68 -6.09 -34.62
CA GLY A 41 1.82 -5.87 -33.71
C GLY A 41 1.53 -4.79 -32.67
N SER A 42 0.80 -3.73 -33.05
CA SER A 42 0.32 -2.71 -32.13
C SER A 42 -0.57 -3.33 -31.04
N PHE A 43 -1.62 -4.07 -31.40
CA PHE A 43 -2.47 -4.74 -30.40
C PHE A 43 -1.68 -5.68 -29.49
N TYR A 44 -0.76 -6.45 -30.07
CA TYR A 44 0.08 -7.37 -29.31
C TYR A 44 0.93 -6.65 -28.25
N ILE A 45 1.59 -5.55 -28.63
CA ILE A 45 2.50 -4.81 -27.74
C ILE A 45 1.70 -4.06 -26.66
N PHE A 46 0.64 -3.35 -27.04
CA PHE A 46 -0.12 -2.51 -26.11
C PHE A 46 -1.06 -3.32 -25.22
N ASP A 47 -1.62 -4.42 -25.74
CA ASP A 47 -2.55 -5.23 -24.95
C ASP A 47 -1.82 -6.10 -23.93
N GLN A 48 -0.61 -6.59 -24.21
CA GLN A 48 0.08 -7.60 -23.38
C GLN A 48 1.34 -7.04 -22.68
N PRO A 49 1.21 -6.10 -21.72
CA PRO A 49 2.36 -5.51 -21.02
C PRO A 49 3.08 -6.51 -20.10
N GLU A 50 2.51 -7.67 -19.82
CA GLU A 50 3.13 -8.74 -19.02
C GLU A 50 4.27 -9.47 -19.77
N ARG A 51 4.37 -9.31 -21.09
CA ARG A 51 5.46 -9.89 -21.87
C ARG A 51 6.72 -9.02 -21.78
N PRO A 52 7.92 -9.61 -21.67
CA PRO A 52 9.15 -8.87 -21.45
C PRO A 52 9.47 -7.88 -22.59
N ASP A 53 9.25 -8.27 -23.84
CA ASP A 53 9.51 -7.41 -25.00
C ASP A 53 8.51 -6.25 -25.08
N SER A 54 7.21 -6.55 -24.90
CA SER A 54 6.15 -5.55 -24.85
C SER A 54 6.38 -4.53 -23.74
N TYR A 55 6.70 -5.00 -22.52
CA TYR A 55 7.01 -4.14 -21.38
C TYR A 55 8.16 -3.18 -21.68
N ARG A 56 9.27 -3.67 -22.23
CA ARG A 56 10.45 -2.85 -22.59
C ARG A 56 10.09 -1.77 -23.61
N ILE A 57 9.28 -2.10 -24.61
CA ILE A 57 8.83 -1.13 -25.61
C ILE A 57 7.94 -0.07 -24.95
N LEU A 58 6.95 -0.49 -24.17
CA LEU A 58 6.02 0.41 -23.49
C LEU A 58 6.71 1.31 -22.45
N GLN A 59 7.74 0.80 -21.77
CA GLN A 59 8.57 1.57 -20.85
C GLN A 59 9.36 2.66 -21.58
N ARG A 60 9.97 2.35 -22.73
CA ARG A 60 10.66 3.33 -23.59
C ARG A 60 9.73 4.40 -24.16
N LEU A 61 8.47 4.02 -24.41
CA LEU A 61 7.44 4.96 -24.88
C LEU A 61 6.79 5.77 -23.73
N HIS A 62 7.21 5.56 -22.47
CA HIS A 62 6.60 6.16 -21.28
C HIS A 62 5.08 5.96 -21.21
N LYS A 63 4.58 4.81 -21.70
CA LYS A 63 3.15 4.47 -21.71
C LYS A 63 2.70 3.62 -20.53
N ILE A 64 3.63 3.09 -19.74
CA ILE A 64 3.35 2.41 -18.47
C ILE A 64 3.51 3.41 -17.34
N GLU A 65 2.47 3.54 -16.52
CA GLU A 65 2.57 4.28 -15.28
C GLU A 65 3.35 3.46 -14.25
N LEU A 66 4.26 4.12 -13.53
CA LEU A 66 5.01 3.45 -12.46
C LEU A 66 4.04 2.89 -11.41
N PRO A 67 4.35 1.74 -10.80
CA PRO A 67 3.61 1.19 -9.67
C PRO A 67 3.26 2.28 -8.64
N LYS A 68 1.96 2.53 -8.44
CA LYS A 68 1.50 3.55 -7.50
C LYS A 68 1.28 2.95 -6.12
N ARG A 69 1.53 3.76 -5.09
CA ARG A 69 1.11 3.44 -3.73
C ARG A 69 -0.39 3.65 -3.62
N PHE A 70 -1.10 2.64 -3.15
CA PHE A 70 -2.54 2.75 -2.87
C PHE A 70 -2.76 3.21 -1.42
N GLU A 71 -3.80 4.03 -1.22
CA GLU A 71 -4.40 4.24 0.09
C GLU A 71 -5.43 3.15 0.36
N LEU A 72 -5.70 2.82 1.62
CA LEU A 72 -6.60 1.73 2.03
C LEU A 72 -8.00 1.81 1.40
N THR A 73 -8.50 3.03 1.23
CA THR A 73 -9.83 3.34 0.67
C THR A 73 -9.83 3.52 -0.85
N ALA A 74 -8.66 3.70 -1.46
CA ALA A 74 -8.48 3.88 -2.90
C ALA A 74 -7.95 2.62 -3.59
N ALA A 75 -7.76 1.54 -2.83
CA ALA A 75 -7.29 0.28 -3.36
C ALA A 75 -8.31 -0.36 -4.31
N PRO A 76 -7.85 -1.16 -5.28
CA PRO A 76 -8.72 -1.87 -6.20
C PRO A 76 -9.75 -2.74 -5.46
N ALA A 77 -10.96 -2.83 -6.02
CA ALA A 77 -11.95 -3.77 -5.52
C ALA A 77 -11.39 -5.20 -5.62
N GLY A 78 -11.36 -5.90 -4.50
CA GLY A 78 -10.79 -7.23 -4.43
C GLY A 78 -11.52 -8.16 -3.50
N GLU A 79 -11.17 -9.42 -3.65
CA GLU A 79 -11.64 -10.53 -2.84
C GLU A 79 -10.51 -10.97 -1.92
N PHE A 80 -10.86 -11.33 -0.68
CA PHE A 80 -9.90 -11.74 0.32
C PHE A 80 -9.94 -13.25 0.44
N LEU A 81 -8.81 -13.89 0.17
CA LEU A 81 -8.70 -15.33 0.06
C LEU A 81 -7.73 -15.85 1.12
N ASN A 82 -8.21 -16.80 1.91
CA ASN A 82 -7.35 -17.53 2.84
C ASN A 82 -6.53 -18.62 2.12
N ALA A 83 -5.61 -19.24 2.84
CA ALA A 83 -4.72 -20.25 2.26
C ALA A 83 -5.48 -21.43 1.62
N LYS A 84 -6.61 -21.82 2.20
CA LYS A 84 -7.46 -22.90 1.65
C LYS A 84 -8.05 -22.50 0.30
N GLN A 85 -8.68 -21.33 0.23
CA GLN A 85 -9.33 -20.81 -0.96
C GLN A 85 -8.33 -20.56 -2.11
N LEU A 86 -7.13 -20.06 -1.79
CA LEU A 86 -6.06 -19.87 -2.78
C LEU A 86 -5.60 -21.19 -3.37
N TYR A 87 -5.35 -22.19 -2.52
CA TYR A 87 -4.97 -23.51 -3.01
C TYR A 87 -6.06 -24.13 -3.90
N ASP A 88 -7.30 -24.19 -3.41
CA ASP A 88 -8.42 -24.83 -4.13
C ASP A 88 -8.63 -24.16 -5.50
N ARG A 89 -8.52 -22.83 -5.56
CA ARG A 89 -8.66 -22.07 -6.81
C ARG A 89 -7.62 -22.43 -7.86
N TYR A 90 -6.34 -22.46 -7.49
CA TYR A 90 -5.26 -22.61 -8.48
C TYR A 90 -4.88 -24.08 -8.75
N VAL A 91 -5.23 -25.01 -7.85
CA VAL A 91 -4.99 -26.45 -8.04
C VAL A 91 -5.98 -27.09 -9.02
N GLU A 92 -7.19 -26.53 -9.15
CA GLU A 92 -8.21 -27.03 -10.09
C GLU A 92 -7.95 -26.60 -11.54
N MET A 93 -7.26 -25.47 -11.75
CA MET A 93 -7.01 -24.92 -13.08
C MET A 93 -6.10 -25.82 -13.92
N GLY A 94 -6.37 -25.91 -15.23
CA GLY A 94 -5.44 -26.52 -16.19
C GLY A 94 -4.18 -25.67 -16.39
N SER A 95 -3.11 -26.23 -16.97
CA SER A 95 -1.85 -25.49 -17.21
C SER A 95 -2.04 -24.24 -18.08
N ALA A 96 -2.85 -24.35 -19.14
CA ALA A 96 -3.16 -23.23 -20.04
C ALA A 96 -4.03 -22.16 -19.35
N GLU A 97 -4.98 -22.59 -18.51
CA GLU A 97 -5.85 -21.70 -17.75
C GLU A 97 -5.07 -20.96 -16.66
N LEU A 98 -4.18 -21.65 -15.94
CA LEU A 98 -3.28 -21.05 -14.97
C LEU A 98 -2.34 -20.04 -15.64
N ALA A 99 -1.78 -20.37 -16.81
CA ALA A 99 -0.93 -19.44 -17.57
C ALA A 99 -1.69 -18.18 -18.01
N LYS A 100 -2.95 -18.33 -18.47
CA LYS A 100 -3.81 -17.19 -18.80
C LYS A 100 -4.12 -16.35 -17.55
N THR A 101 -4.47 -16.99 -16.45
CA THR A 101 -4.75 -16.33 -15.17
C THR A 101 -3.51 -15.56 -14.67
N ASN A 102 -2.33 -16.17 -14.73
CA ASN A 102 -1.07 -15.50 -14.37
C ASN A 102 -0.76 -14.30 -15.26
N ALA A 103 -1.03 -14.39 -16.56
CA ALA A 103 -0.88 -13.25 -17.46
C ALA A 103 -1.82 -12.10 -17.07
N GLU A 104 -3.07 -12.41 -16.68
CA GLU A 104 -4.03 -11.42 -16.20
C GLU A 104 -3.61 -10.81 -14.85
N LEU A 105 -3.15 -11.63 -13.89
CA LEU A 105 -2.66 -11.15 -12.59
C LEU A 105 -1.45 -10.21 -12.74
N ALA A 106 -0.45 -10.60 -13.55
CA ALA A 106 0.72 -9.78 -13.81
C ALA A 106 0.35 -8.49 -14.57
N ARG A 107 -0.54 -8.58 -15.57
CA ARG A 107 -1.04 -7.42 -16.31
C ARG A 107 -1.74 -6.42 -15.39
N ASN A 108 -2.60 -6.91 -14.49
CA ASN A 108 -3.33 -6.06 -13.54
C ASN A 108 -2.35 -5.28 -12.66
N TYR A 109 -1.31 -5.93 -12.15
CA TYR A 109 -0.27 -5.27 -11.37
C TYR A 109 0.49 -4.21 -12.20
N ILE A 110 0.96 -4.57 -13.40
CA ILE A 110 1.73 -3.66 -14.27
C ILE A 110 0.89 -2.44 -14.70
N ARG A 111 -0.42 -2.62 -14.91
CA ARG A 111 -1.36 -1.54 -15.25
C ARG A 111 -1.93 -0.82 -14.03
N ASN A 112 -1.32 -0.95 -12.85
CA ASN A 112 -1.80 -0.29 -11.63
C ASN A 112 -3.29 -0.55 -11.35
N TYR A 113 -3.80 -1.71 -11.75
CA TYR A 113 -5.20 -2.09 -11.55
C TYR A 113 -6.24 -1.09 -12.10
N PHE A 114 -5.89 -0.25 -13.09
CA PHE A 114 -6.86 0.68 -13.69
C PHE A 114 -7.96 -0.01 -14.52
N GLN A 115 -7.68 -1.20 -15.05
CA GLN A 115 -8.57 -1.96 -15.93
C GLN A 115 -8.67 -3.42 -15.47
N VAL A 116 -8.97 -3.64 -14.20
CA VAL A 116 -9.15 -5.01 -13.67
C VAL A 116 -10.44 -5.60 -14.21
N ARG A 117 -10.32 -6.80 -14.78
CA ARG A 117 -11.49 -7.64 -15.08
C ARG A 117 -11.78 -8.50 -13.85
N GLY A 118 -12.86 -8.21 -13.15
CA GLY A 118 -13.25 -8.94 -11.94
C GLY A 118 -12.62 -8.37 -10.66
N LEU A 119 -12.41 -9.23 -9.67
CA LEU A 119 -11.90 -8.87 -8.34
C LEU A 119 -10.40 -9.18 -8.25
N VAL A 120 -9.65 -8.30 -7.59
CA VAL A 120 -8.24 -8.55 -7.28
C VAL A 120 -8.13 -9.55 -6.12
N PRO A 121 -7.39 -10.67 -6.26
CA PRO A 121 -7.17 -11.60 -5.16
C PRO A 121 -6.18 -11.04 -4.13
N TYR A 122 -6.65 -10.79 -2.92
CA TYR A 122 -5.86 -10.41 -1.76
C TYR A 122 -5.65 -11.59 -0.81
N VAL A 123 -4.42 -11.78 -0.35
CA VAL A 123 -4.06 -12.86 0.58
C VAL A 123 -4.39 -12.45 2.02
N ILE A 124 -5.03 -13.35 2.77
CA ILE A 124 -5.24 -13.22 4.22
C ILE A 124 -4.84 -14.51 4.96
N GLY A 125 -4.49 -14.39 6.23
CA GLY A 125 -4.14 -15.52 7.10
C GLY A 125 -2.77 -15.36 7.77
N GLN A 126 -2.30 -16.45 8.36
CA GLN A 126 -1.00 -16.52 9.05
C GLN A 126 0.01 -17.32 8.23
N PHE A 127 1.20 -16.76 8.10
CA PHE A 127 2.28 -17.32 7.29
C PHE A 127 3.60 -17.27 8.06
N ALA A 128 4.30 -18.38 8.17
CA ALA A 128 5.61 -18.44 8.81
C ALA A 128 6.73 -18.27 7.77
N ILE A 129 7.69 -17.38 8.02
CA ILE A 129 8.86 -17.19 7.16
C ILE A 129 9.76 -18.42 7.23
N MET A 130 10.02 -19.00 6.06
CA MET A 130 10.92 -20.14 5.87
C MET A 130 12.35 -19.67 5.60
N GLU A 131 12.48 -18.68 4.72
CA GLU A 131 13.73 -18.00 4.39
C GLU A 131 13.40 -16.62 3.81
N ALA A 132 14.27 -15.64 4.03
CA ALA A 132 14.20 -14.34 3.37
C ALA A 132 15.50 -14.11 2.59
N ARG A 133 15.38 -13.67 1.33
CA ARG A 133 16.53 -13.33 0.47
C ARG A 133 16.40 -11.90 -0.06
N GLU A 134 17.55 -11.29 -0.33
CA GLU A 134 17.62 -10.03 -1.05
C GLU A 134 17.24 -10.22 -2.51
N LEU A 135 16.53 -9.22 -3.03
CA LEU A 135 16.19 -9.10 -4.44
C LEU A 135 17.41 -8.57 -5.20
N GLU A 136 17.82 -9.29 -6.23
CA GLU A 136 18.95 -8.93 -7.08
C GLU A 136 18.50 -8.13 -8.31
N PRO A 137 19.41 -7.40 -8.99
CA PRO A 137 19.08 -6.70 -10.24
C PRO A 137 18.56 -7.62 -11.36
N ASN A 138 18.87 -8.92 -11.27
CA ASN A 138 18.41 -9.94 -12.22
C ASN A 138 17.05 -10.54 -11.85
N ASP A 139 16.50 -10.26 -10.68
CA ASP A 139 15.16 -10.69 -10.28
C ASP A 139 14.09 -9.78 -10.91
N VAL A 140 12.82 -10.22 -10.90
CA VAL A 140 11.69 -9.44 -11.45
C VAL A 140 11.58 -8.07 -10.79
N PHE A 141 11.83 -8.01 -9.49
CA PHE A 141 11.95 -6.79 -8.71
C PHE A 141 13.43 -6.55 -8.44
N THR A 142 13.94 -5.37 -8.76
CA THR A 142 15.39 -5.13 -8.78
C THR A 142 15.98 -4.67 -7.44
N SER A 143 15.16 -4.47 -6.40
CA SER A 143 15.60 -4.07 -5.06
C SER A 143 14.53 -4.39 -4.01
N GLY A 144 14.95 -4.66 -2.78
CA GLY A 144 14.12 -5.06 -1.65
C GLY A 144 14.45 -6.48 -1.15
N MET A 145 13.47 -7.13 -0.52
CA MET A 145 13.57 -8.51 -0.05
C MET A 145 12.38 -9.34 -0.54
N VAL A 146 12.55 -10.65 -0.63
CA VAL A 146 11.44 -11.60 -0.77
C VAL A 146 11.52 -12.64 0.35
N ALA A 147 10.40 -12.84 1.03
CA ALA A 147 10.26 -13.88 2.04
C ALA A 147 9.51 -15.06 1.44
N LEU A 148 10.12 -16.25 1.45
CA LEU A 148 9.41 -17.49 1.24
C LEU A 148 8.72 -17.87 2.54
N THR A 149 7.42 -18.10 2.47
CA THR A 149 6.59 -18.37 3.63
C THR A 149 5.73 -19.62 3.42
N ASN A 150 5.42 -20.29 4.51
CA ASN A 150 4.48 -21.40 4.54
C ASN A 150 3.20 -20.97 5.27
N ALA A 151 2.03 -21.27 4.71
CA ALA A 151 0.79 -21.00 5.41
C ALA A 151 0.67 -21.90 6.66
N VAL A 152 0.37 -21.30 7.81
CA VAL A 152 0.26 -22.01 9.09
C VAL A 152 -0.92 -22.98 9.07
N ASP A 153 -2.06 -22.54 8.52
CA ASP A 153 -3.29 -23.33 8.47
C ASP A 153 -3.31 -24.39 7.35
N ARG A 154 -2.48 -24.21 6.31
CA ARG A 154 -2.46 -25.11 5.14
C ARG A 154 -1.06 -25.21 4.51
N GLY A 155 -0.26 -26.16 4.96
CA GLY A 155 1.12 -26.36 4.49
C GLY A 155 1.31 -26.71 3.01
N GLU A 156 0.21 -26.90 2.27
CA GLU A 156 0.23 -27.11 0.81
C GLU A 156 0.32 -25.79 0.02
N LEU A 157 0.12 -24.65 0.67
CA LEU A 157 0.27 -23.32 0.08
C LEU A 157 1.54 -22.65 0.58
N LEU A 158 2.45 -22.41 -0.35
CA LEU A 158 3.60 -21.53 -0.16
C LEU A 158 3.29 -20.14 -0.70
N MET A 159 3.92 -19.13 -0.11
CA MET A 159 3.82 -17.75 -0.60
C MET A 159 5.20 -17.10 -0.64
N GLU A 160 5.55 -16.56 -1.79
CA GLU A 160 6.61 -15.56 -1.97
C GLU A 160 6.01 -14.18 -1.68
N HIS A 161 6.27 -13.67 -0.49
CA HIS A 161 5.85 -12.31 -0.15
C HIS A 161 6.98 -11.34 -0.49
N VAL A 162 6.73 -10.51 -1.49
CA VAL A 162 7.71 -9.55 -2.01
C VAL A 162 7.60 -8.25 -1.23
N TYR A 163 8.72 -7.77 -0.72
CA TYR A 163 8.87 -6.49 -0.03
C TYR A 163 9.76 -5.56 -0.85
N PRO A 164 9.23 -4.86 -1.87
CA PRO A 164 10.01 -3.88 -2.62
C PRO A 164 10.38 -2.69 -1.74
N ALA A 165 11.65 -2.32 -1.77
CA ALA A 165 12.18 -1.21 -0.98
C ALA A 165 13.41 -0.60 -1.68
N GLU A 166 13.83 0.56 -1.22
CA GLU A 166 15.09 1.16 -1.66
C GLU A 166 16.29 0.39 -1.08
N THR A 167 17.40 0.36 -1.81
CA THR A 167 18.61 -0.39 -1.44
C THR A 167 19.16 0.01 -0.06
N ALA A 168 18.96 1.26 0.37
CA ALA A 168 19.36 1.74 1.70
C ALA A 168 18.58 1.06 2.85
N THR A 169 17.38 0.55 2.59
CA THR A 169 16.51 -0.09 3.59
C THR A 169 16.77 -1.60 3.72
N VAL A 170 17.36 -2.21 2.69
CA VAL A 170 17.60 -3.67 2.61
C VAL A 170 18.40 -4.23 3.79
N PRO A 171 19.49 -3.60 4.28
CA PRO A 171 20.25 -4.13 5.42
C PRO A 171 19.39 -4.27 6.69
N LEU A 172 18.48 -3.32 6.93
CA LEU A 172 17.56 -3.39 8.06
C LEU A 172 16.55 -4.53 7.86
N MET A 173 15.98 -4.65 6.66
CA MET A 173 15.03 -5.72 6.34
C MET A 173 15.64 -7.12 6.52
N LYS A 174 16.92 -7.31 6.17
CA LYS A 174 17.63 -8.59 6.41
C LYS A 174 17.72 -8.95 7.89
N GLN A 175 17.87 -7.96 8.77
CA GLN A 175 17.89 -8.18 10.22
C GLN A 175 16.49 -8.46 10.78
N THR A 176 15.47 -7.87 10.16
CA THR A 176 14.08 -7.94 10.62
C THR A 176 13.35 -9.19 10.12
N LEU A 177 13.56 -9.60 8.87
CA LEU A 177 12.89 -10.76 8.25
C LEU A 177 13.65 -12.06 8.54
N SER A 178 13.49 -12.57 9.76
CA SER A 178 14.14 -13.81 10.21
C SER A 178 13.28 -15.05 9.96
N VAL A 179 13.95 -16.20 9.88
CA VAL A 179 13.29 -17.52 9.79
C VAL A 179 12.48 -17.77 11.06
N GLY A 180 11.25 -18.27 10.89
CA GLY A 180 10.31 -18.54 11.98
C GLY A 180 9.45 -17.34 12.38
N LEU A 181 9.72 -16.13 11.86
CA LEU A 181 8.86 -14.97 12.06
C LEU A 181 7.49 -15.21 11.41
N GLU A 182 6.41 -14.89 12.12
CA GLU A 182 5.06 -14.97 11.56
C GLU A 182 4.64 -13.64 10.92
N ILE A 183 3.97 -13.75 9.79
CA ILE A 183 3.34 -12.66 9.06
C ILE A 183 1.85 -12.92 9.13
N LYS A 184 1.11 -11.98 9.71
CA LYS A 184 -0.36 -12.00 9.71
C LYS A 184 -0.87 -10.98 8.71
N LEU A 185 -1.68 -11.45 7.77
CA LEU A 185 -2.31 -10.62 6.77
C LEU A 185 -3.81 -10.53 7.07
N GLU A 186 -4.27 -9.34 7.44
CA GLU A 186 -5.67 -9.10 7.82
C GLU A 186 -6.42 -8.29 6.75
N ARG A 187 -7.69 -8.62 6.51
CA ARG A 187 -8.53 -7.91 5.54
C ARG A 187 -8.63 -6.40 5.77
N THR A 188 -8.65 -5.96 7.02
CA THR A 188 -8.86 -4.55 7.38
C THR A 188 -7.61 -3.72 7.26
N HIS A 189 -6.44 -4.35 7.34
CA HIS A 189 -5.17 -3.66 7.35
C HIS A 189 -4.42 -4.02 6.08
N ASP A 190 -4.17 -5.28 5.76
CA ASP A 190 -3.26 -5.70 4.70
C ASP A 190 -3.92 -5.91 3.35
N LEU A 191 -3.32 -5.29 2.34
CA LEU A 191 -3.68 -5.46 0.93
C LEU A 191 -2.47 -6.03 0.19
N SER A 192 -2.24 -7.33 0.37
CA SER A 192 -1.23 -8.11 -0.36
C SER A 192 -1.88 -8.81 -1.54
N ALA A 193 -1.71 -8.27 -2.74
CA ALA A 193 -2.30 -8.79 -3.96
C ALA A 193 -1.49 -9.97 -4.51
N VAL A 194 -2.17 -11.02 -4.96
CA VAL A 194 -1.55 -12.11 -5.71
C VAL A 194 -1.28 -11.65 -7.14
N ILE A 195 -0.04 -11.77 -7.58
CA ILE A 195 0.39 -11.38 -8.94
C ILE A 195 0.82 -12.56 -9.80
N HIS A 196 1.04 -13.72 -9.18
CA HIS A 196 1.41 -14.97 -9.85
C HIS A 196 1.05 -16.18 -8.98
N ALA A 197 0.72 -17.30 -9.60
CA ALA A 197 0.55 -18.59 -8.94
C ALA A 197 1.22 -19.71 -9.76
N GLU A 198 1.93 -20.61 -9.10
CA GLU A 198 2.62 -21.73 -9.72
C GLU A 198 2.21 -23.04 -9.04
N ARG A 199 2.04 -24.08 -9.86
CA ARG A 199 1.92 -25.44 -9.36
C ARG A 199 3.30 -26.07 -9.29
N LEU A 200 3.70 -26.42 -8.08
CA LEU A 200 4.96 -27.12 -7.83
C LEU A 200 4.84 -28.59 -8.25
N VAL A 201 5.99 -29.21 -8.53
CA VAL A 201 6.10 -30.61 -8.97
C VAL A 201 5.55 -31.62 -7.95
N ASP A 202 5.44 -31.24 -6.69
CA ASP A 202 4.91 -32.03 -5.58
C ASP A 202 3.40 -31.83 -5.35
N GLY A 203 2.72 -31.06 -6.22
CA GLY A 203 1.29 -30.79 -6.13
C GLY A 203 0.92 -29.64 -5.20
N ARG A 204 1.91 -28.98 -4.57
CA ARG A 204 1.68 -27.75 -3.79
C ARG A 204 1.47 -26.55 -4.72
N ILE A 205 0.84 -25.51 -4.19
CA ILE A 205 0.69 -24.23 -4.89
C ILE A 205 1.63 -23.21 -4.25
N MET A 206 2.36 -22.48 -5.08
CA MET A 206 3.18 -21.35 -4.67
C MET A 206 2.63 -20.08 -5.29
N ILE A 207 2.22 -19.12 -4.47
CA ILE A 207 1.77 -17.81 -4.94
C ILE A 207 2.86 -16.76 -4.74
N THR A 208 2.89 -15.75 -5.61
CA THR A 208 3.68 -14.54 -5.38
C THR A 208 2.72 -13.42 -5.02
N ALA A 209 2.93 -12.80 -3.87
CA ALA A 209 2.09 -11.73 -3.34
C ALA A 209 2.92 -10.47 -3.07
N ILE A 210 2.30 -9.30 -3.30
CA ILE A 210 2.94 -8.00 -3.11
C ILE A 210 2.01 -7.04 -2.35
N PRO A 211 2.49 -6.33 -1.32
CA PRO A 211 1.70 -5.32 -0.62
C PRO A 211 1.52 -4.07 -1.47
N LEU A 212 0.27 -3.68 -1.74
CA LEU A 212 -0.07 -2.52 -2.57
C LEU A 212 0.04 -1.17 -1.82
N LEU A 213 0.05 -1.24 -0.50
CA LEU A 213 0.05 -0.05 0.35
C LEU A 213 1.44 0.53 0.58
N TYR A 214 2.49 -0.23 0.27
CA TYR A 214 3.90 0.12 0.50
C TYR A 214 4.12 0.88 1.82
N GLY A 215 3.55 0.35 2.90
CA GLY A 215 3.58 0.98 4.22
C GLY A 215 4.88 0.72 4.96
N THR A 216 4.89 1.11 6.22
CA THR A 216 6.00 0.82 7.14
C THR A 216 5.67 -0.45 7.90
N TYR A 217 6.65 -1.34 8.07
CA TYR A 217 6.51 -2.58 8.84
C TYR A 217 7.37 -2.51 10.09
N THR A 218 6.91 -3.14 11.16
CA THR A 218 7.60 -3.28 12.44
C THR A 218 7.50 -4.73 12.92
N VAL A 219 8.52 -5.21 13.62
CA VAL A 219 8.44 -6.48 14.34
C VAL A 219 8.12 -6.19 15.80
N THR A 220 7.12 -6.90 16.33
CA THR A 220 6.56 -6.67 17.67
C THR A 220 7.61 -6.68 18.81
N ARG A 221 8.73 -7.40 18.65
CA ARG A 221 9.87 -7.39 19.60
C ARG A 221 11.24 -7.32 18.93
N GLY A 222 11.32 -6.78 17.71
CA GLY A 222 12.54 -6.76 16.90
C GLY A 222 13.17 -5.37 16.76
N PRO A 223 14.46 -5.29 16.39
CA PRO A 223 15.14 -4.03 16.18
C PRO A 223 14.72 -3.43 14.84
N GLY A 224 13.72 -2.55 14.87
CA GLY A 224 13.53 -1.55 13.84
C GLY A 224 12.26 -1.66 13.01
N THR A 225 12.01 -0.56 12.30
CA THR A 225 10.90 -0.39 11.37
C THR A 225 11.46 -0.09 10.00
N PHE A 226 10.97 -0.75 8.96
CA PHE A 226 11.40 -0.51 7.59
C PHE A 226 10.21 -0.06 6.73
N ARG A 227 10.49 0.77 5.72
CA ARG A 227 9.46 1.32 4.84
C ARG A 227 9.60 0.71 3.45
N LEU A 228 8.48 0.29 2.88
CA LEU A 228 8.43 -0.18 1.50
C LEU A 228 8.32 1.00 0.54
N ALA A 229 8.78 0.77 -0.68
CA ALA A 229 8.65 1.71 -1.78
C ALA A 229 8.16 0.96 -3.03
N PRO A 230 7.25 1.54 -3.83
CA PRO A 230 6.86 0.92 -5.08
C PRO A 230 8.09 0.74 -5.99
N PRO A 231 8.21 -0.40 -6.69
CA PRO A 231 9.34 -0.63 -7.58
C PRO A 231 9.25 0.31 -8.79
N LEU A 232 10.38 0.93 -9.14
CA LEU A 232 10.44 1.87 -10.27
C LEU A 232 10.31 1.16 -11.63
N ASN A 233 10.94 -0.02 -11.74
CA ASN A 233 11.01 -0.81 -12.95
C ASN A 233 10.87 -2.29 -12.59
N LEU A 234 10.36 -3.09 -13.53
CA LEU A 234 10.28 -4.54 -13.40
C LEU A 234 11.13 -5.21 -14.47
N ASN A 235 11.88 -6.25 -14.10
CA ASN A 235 12.60 -7.09 -15.04
C ASN A 235 11.82 -8.36 -15.35
N LEU A 236 10.78 -8.25 -16.19
CA LEU A 236 9.92 -9.40 -16.53
C LEU A 236 10.66 -10.53 -17.26
N ALA A 237 11.86 -10.28 -17.79
CA ALA A 237 12.68 -11.32 -18.41
C ALA A 237 13.27 -12.32 -17.40
N ALA A 238 13.33 -11.96 -16.11
CA ALA A 238 13.73 -12.86 -15.03
C ALA A 238 12.75 -14.04 -14.85
N GLY A 239 11.49 -13.81 -15.25
CA GLY A 239 10.41 -14.78 -15.17
C GLY A 239 9.97 -15.09 -13.74
N TRP A 240 8.78 -15.67 -13.64
CA TRP A 240 8.22 -16.19 -12.40
C TRP A 240 8.56 -17.68 -12.26
N PRO A 241 8.62 -18.23 -11.04
CA PRO A 241 8.55 -17.56 -9.73
C PRO A 241 9.85 -16.81 -9.39
N LEU A 242 9.90 -16.06 -8.28
CA LEU A 242 11.14 -15.36 -7.88
C LEU A 242 12.18 -16.34 -7.31
N LEU A 243 11.78 -17.18 -6.36
CA LEU A 243 12.60 -18.26 -5.83
C LEU A 243 12.47 -19.48 -6.72
N LYS A 244 13.53 -19.72 -7.50
CA LYS A 244 13.63 -20.92 -8.34
C LYS A 244 13.69 -22.19 -7.47
N GLU A 245 13.52 -23.34 -8.11
CA GLU A 245 13.39 -24.63 -7.43
C GLU A 245 14.53 -24.95 -6.45
N GLN A 246 15.78 -24.71 -6.84
CA GLN A 246 16.95 -25.00 -5.99
C GLN A 246 17.00 -24.14 -4.71
N PRO A 247 16.98 -22.79 -4.76
CA PRO A 247 16.96 -21.98 -3.55
C PRO A 247 15.71 -22.23 -2.71
N ARG A 248 14.54 -22.48 -3.32
CA ARG A 248 13.32 -22.85 -2.60
C ARG A 248 13.49 -24.15 -1.80
N ARG A 249 14.00 -25.22 -2.41
CA ARG A 249 14.25 -26.49 -1.70
C ARG A 249 15.24 -26.33 -0.56
N LYS A 250 16.27 -25.50 -0.75
CA LYS A 250 17.24 -25.19 0.32
C LYS A 250 16.55 -24.50 1.50
N ALA A 251 15.68 -23.53 1.23
CA ALA A 251 14.87 -22.85 2.24
C ALA A 251 13.98 -23.81 3.02
N GLU A 252 13.31 -24.73 2.32
CA GLU A 252 12.46 -25.75 2.94
C GLU A 252 13.24 -26.67 3.88
N LEU A 253 14.42 -27.12 3.45
CA LEU A 253 15.30 -27.93 4.29
C LEU A 253 15.79 -27.15 5.51
N HIS A 254 16.22 -25.90 5.31
CA HIS A 254 16.68 -25.03 6.39
C HIS A 254 15.56 -24.79 7.42
N TYR A 255 14.34 -24.51 6.96
CA TYR A 255 13.18 -24.34 7.83
C TYR A 255 12.80 -25.64 8.55
N ALA A 256 12.88 -26.80 7.88
CA ALA A 256 12.63 -28.09 8.52
C ALA A 256 13.65 -28.38 9.64
N MET A 257 14.92 -28.05 9.43
CA MET A 257 15.96 -28.13 10.47
C MET A 257 15.69 -27.16 11.62
N TYR A 258 15.33 -25.92 11.31
CA TYR A 258 14.96 -24.90 12.30
C TYR A 258 13.77 -25.35 13.17
N ARG A 259 12.71 -25.93 12.59
CA ARG A 259 11.58 -26.44 13.37
C ARG A 259 11.97 -27.60 14.29
N ARG A 260 12.90 -28.46 13.85
CA ARG A 260 13.40 -29.57 14.69
C ARG A 260 14.22 -29.07 15.87
N SER A 261 15.07 -28.06 15.67
CA SER A 261 15.85 -27.47 16.76
C SER A 261 14.99 -26.61 17.70
N ALA A 262 14.03 -25.85 17.17
CA ALA A 262 13.08 -25.08 17.97
C ALA A 262 12.17 -25.97 18.83
N GLY A 263 11.70 -27.10 18.29
CA GLY A 263 10.90 -28.09 19.04
C GLY A 263 11.69 -28.93 20.05
N ALA A 264 13.03 -28.96 19.95
CA ALA A 264 13.90 -29.66 20.91
C ALA A 264 14.25 -28.79 22.15
N GLY A 265 14.04 -27.47 22.08
CA GLY A 265 14.30 -26.54 23.19
C GLY A 265 13.20 -26.46 24.25
N ASP A 266 12.03 -27.05 24.00
CA ASP A 266 10.83 -26.94 24.86
C ASP A 266 10.46 -28.26 25.58
N GLN A 267 11.37 -29.23 25.60
CA GLN A 267 11.16 -30.50 26.32
C GLN A 267 11.72 -30.44 27.74
N VAL A 268 10.92 -29.90 28.67
CA VAL A 268 10.94 -30.40 30.05
C VAL A 268 10.31 -31.80 30.02
N PRO A 269 10.92 -32.84 30.62
CA PRO A 269 10.40 -34.20 30.52
C PRO A 269 9.10 -34.31 31.31
N VAL A 270 7.96 -34.21 30.63
CA VAL A 270 6.66 -34.61 31.17
C VAL A 270 6.52 -36.10 30.95
N ALA A 271 6.33 -36.82 32.06
CA ALA A 271 6.11 -38.25 32.12
C ALA A 271 4.99 -38.71 31.17
N ALA A 272 5.18 -39.90 30.63
CA ALA A 272 4.32 -40.52 29.64
C ALA A 272 2.86 -40.62 30.10
N GLY A 273 1.95 -40.20 29.22
CA GLY A 273 0.55 -40.59 29.24
C GLY A 273 -0.44 -39.44 29.35
N LEU A 274 -0.67 -38.71 28.26
CA LEU A 274 -1.96 -38.11 27.85
C LEU A 274 -1.75 -37.42 26.49
N ALA A 275 -2.64 -37.69 25.53
CA ALA A 275 -2.54 -37.23 24.15
C ALA A 275 -2.60 -35.70 24.04
N PRO A 276 -1.74 -35.04 23.21
CA PRO A 276 -1.87 -33.61 22.98
C PRO A 276 -2.90 -33.36 21.88
N SER A 277 -4.12 -33.04 22.27
CA SER A 277 -5.02 -32.20 21.48
C SER A 277 -4.77 -30.76 21.93
N GLY A 278 -4.00 -30.01 21.15
CA GLY A 278 -3.67 -28.63 21.48
C GLY A 278 -3.04 -27.92 20.29
N THR A 279 -3.67 -26.83 19.88
CA THR A 279 -3.18 -25.83 18.92
C THR A 279 -1.71 -25.48 19.22
N PRO A 280 -0.83 -25.32 18.20
CA PRO A 280 0.56 -24.96 18.44
C PRO A 280 0.65 -23.63 19.21
N PRO A 281 1.65 -23.46 20.11
CA PRO A 281 1.83 -22.24 20.88
C PRO A 281 2.05 -21.03 19.95
N PRO A 282 1.55 -19.84 20.30
CA PRO A 282 1.64 -18.66 19.44
C PRO A 282 3.10 -18.25 19.23
N ALA A 283 3.47 -17.89 17.99
CA ALA A 283 4.80 -17.34 17.74
C ALA A 283 5.01 -16.06 18.55
N GLN A 284 6.17 -15.96 19.18
CA GLN A 284 6.47 -14.89 20.13
C GLN A 284 6.82 -13.56 19.43
N ASN A 285 7.01 -13.56 18.10
CA ASN A 285 7.36 -12.41 17.26
C ASN A 285 6.54 -12.40 15.96
N GLU A 286 5.98 -11.24 15.61
CA GLU A 286 5.11 -11.05 14.43
C GLU A 286 5.54 -9.79 13.66
N LEU A 287 5.50 -9.85 12.33
CA LEU A 287 5.67 -8.69 11.45
C LEU A 287 4.31 -8.01 11.22
N VAL A 288 4.17 -6.78 11.68
CA VAL A 288 2.91 -6.01 11.60
C VAL A 288 3.15 -4.72 10.83
N ARG A 289 2.21 -4.36 9.95
CA ARG A 289 2.26 -3.05 9.28
C ARG A 289 1.78 -1.95 10.21
N ILE A 290 2.53 -0.86 10.25
CA ILE A 290 2.16 0.38 10.94
C ILE A 290 1.81 1.47 9.90
N GLU A 291 0.66 2.11 10.09
CA GLU A 291 0.28 3.28 9.30
C GLU A 291 0.91 4.55 9.90
N PRO A 292 1.73 5.30 9.14
CA PRO A 292 2.18 6.61 9.60
C PRO A 292 0.98 7.58 9.63
N ALA A 293 0.84 8.32 10.73
CA ALA A 293 -0.19 9.35 10.87
C ALA A 293 -0.08 10.38 9.72
N LYS A 294 -1.21 10.71 9.09
CA LYS A 294 -1.28 11.69 8.00
C LYS A 294 -0.79 13.07 8.51
N PRO A 295 0.22 13.70 7.88
CA PRO A 295 0.65 15.05 8.26
C PRO A 295 -0.48 16.06 8.00
N VAL A 296 -0.76 16.91 8.99
CA VAL A 296 -1.67 18.05 8.83
C VAL A 296 -0.95 19.12 8.02
N GLU A 297 -1.51 19.51 6.87
CA GLU A 297 -1.07 20.68 6.11
C GLU A 297 -1.19 21.94 6.99
N THR A 298 -0.06 22.62 7.17
CA THR A 298 0.02 23.91 7.86
C THR A 298 -0.68 24.98 7.02
N PRO A 299 -1.67 25.72 7.56
CA PRO A 299 -2.24 26.86 6.85
C PRO A 299 -1.19 27.94 6.64
N VAL A 300 -1.01 28.36 5.38
CA VAL A 300 -0.21 29.52 4.99
C VAL A 300 -0.79 30.76 5.68
N GLN A 301 0.01 31.42 6.51
CA GLN A 301 -0.34 32.71 7.11
C GLN A 301 -0.38 33.80 6.03
N ALA A 302 -1.52 34.48 5.92
CA ALA A 302 -1.65 35.71 5.15
C ALA A 302 -0.97 36.89 5.90
N PRO A 303 -0.29 37.82 5.21
CA PRO A 303 0.34 38.97 5.85
C PRO A 303 -0.69 40.01 6.34
N LEU A 304 -0.49 40.48 7.56
CA LEU A 304 -1.18 41.60 8.18
C LEU A 304 -0.85 42.92 7.44
N THR A 305 -1.89 43.64 6.99
CA THR A 305 -1.76 45.05 6.62
C THR A 305 -2.45 45.93 7.67
N THR A 306 -1.70 46.95 8.06
CA THR A 306 -2.01 47.95 9.08
C THR A 306 -2.98 49.01 8.57
N ALA A 307 -4.01 49.35 9.36
CA ALA A 307 -4.56 50.70 9.36
C ALA A 307 -5.19 51.03 10.73
N LYS A 308 -4.67 52.11 11.33
CA LYS A 308 -5.17 52.78 12.54
C LYS A 308 -6.50 53.49 12.25
N GLY A 309 -7.35 53.67 13.28
CA GLY A 309 -8.27 54.83 13.29
C GLY A 309 -9.60 54.70 14.04
N VAL A 310 -9.54 54.80 15.38
CA VAL A 310 -10.35 55.70 16.25
C VAL A 310 -11.90 55.70 16.23
N ALA A 311 -12.45 55.69 17.46
CA ALA A 311 -13.72 56.25 17.97
C ALA A 311 -14.99 55.37 18.12
N LYS A 312 -15.16 54.88 19.36
CA LYS A 312 -16.24 55.19 20.33
C LYS A 312 -17.70 55.33 19.81
N THR A 313 -18.59 54.43 20.23
CA THR A 313 -19.77 54.66 21.11
C THR A 313 -20.82 53.54 20.94
N THR A 314 -21.16 52.89 22.06
CA THR A 314 -22.41 52.15 22.34
C THR A 314 -23.59 53.15 22.52
N PRO A 315 -24.88 52.75 22.73
CA PRO A 315 -25.56 51.44 22.64
C PRO A 315 -27.03 51.48 22.09
N ARG A 316 -27.67 50.28 22.12
CA ARG A 316 -29.05 49.99 22.62
C ARG A 316 -30.30 50.08 21.70
N LEU A 317 -31.05 48.97 21.80
CA LEU A 317 -32.53 48.78 21.81
C LEU A 317 -33.30 48.99 20.50
N LYS A 318 -34.50 48.42 20.27
CA LYS A 318 -35.26 47.22 20.70
C LYS A 318 -36.63 47.42 20.04
N GLY A 319 -37.16 46.40 19.39
CA GLY A 319 -38.61 46.18 19.34
C GLY A 319 -39.32 46.24 17.99
N ALA A 320 -40.08 45.16 17.75
CA ALA A 320 -41.42 45.12 17.14
C ALA A 320 -41.52 45.30 15.60
N LYS A 321 -42.43 44.66 14.85
CA LYS A 321 -43.33 43.48 14.95
C LYS A 321 -44.08 43.43 13.60
N LEU A 322 -44.56 42.23 13.20
CA LEU A 322 -45.63 41.93 12.21
C LEU A 322 -45.39 42.33 10.73
N ALA A 323 -45.32 41.41 9.76
CA ALA A 323 -46.30 40.43 9.21
C ALA A 323 -47.06 40.97 7.98
N LYS A 324 -46.99 40.25 6.84
CA LYS A 324 -48.11 39.53 6.18
C LYS A 324 -47.92 39.32 4.66
N ASN A 325 -47.96 38.03 4.27
CA ASN A 325 -48.43 37.35 3.04
C ASN A 325 -48.23 37.95 1.64
N GLN A 326 -47.69 37.12 0.72
CA GLN A 326 -48.44 36.56 -0.42
C GLN A 326 -47.67 35.38 -1.10
N LYS A 327 -48.42 34.37 -1.54
CA LYS A 327 -48.13 33.16 -2.37
C LYS A 327 -49.17 33.22 -3.54
N PRO A 328 -49.05 32.67 -4.79
CA PRO A 328 -48.39 31.41 -5.23
C PRO A 328 -47.71 31.34 -6.66
N THR A 329 -46.80 30.35 -6.82
CA THR A 329 -46.44 29.37 -7.93
C THR A 329 -46.76 29.64 -9.44
N PRO A 330 -46.24 28.92 -10.49
CA PRO A 330 -44.99 28.15 -10.79
C PRO A 330 -44.29 28.39 -12.19
N ALA A 331 -43.09 27.78 -12.36
CA ALA A 331 -42.46 27.19 -13.58
C ALA A 331 -41.80 28.12 -14.66
N PRO A 332 -40.90 27.62 -15.57
CA PRO A 332 -40.40 26.25 -15.81
C PRO A 332 -38.85 26.07 -15.93
N LYS A 333 -38.42 24.79 -16.03
CA LYS A 333 -37.08 24.30 -16.43
C LYS A 333 -36.80 24.53 -17.93
N PRO A 334 -35.53 24.47 -18.36
CA PRO A 334 -35.18 23.45 -19.38
C PRO A 334 -33.90 22.65 -19.11
N SER A 335 -33.91 21.43 -19.63
CA SER A 335 -32.83 20.43 -19.71
C SER A 335 -31.92 20.71 -20.92
N PRO A 336 -30.68 20.16 -20.99
CA PRO A 336 -29.70 20.48 -22.02
C PRO A 336 -29.68 19.47 -23.20
N ALA A 337 -29.22 19.92 -24.37
CA ALA A 337 -28.84 19.08 -25.51
C ALA A 337 -27.78 19.81 -26.39
N PRO A 338 -26.97 19.09 -27.18
CA PRO A 338 -25.51 19.27 -27.27
C PRO A 338 -25.02 19.97 -28.56
N THR A 339 -23.79 20.47 -28.57
CA THR A 339 -23.08 20.81 -29.83
C THR A 339 -21.57 20.60 -29.72
N GLN A 340 -21.02 19.98 -30.76
CA GLN A 340 -19.65 19.53 -31.01
C GLN A 340 -18.67 20.68 -31.40
N PRO A 341 -17.34 20.43 -31.49
CA PRO A 341 -16.31 21.47 -31.43
C PRO A 341 -15.99 22.12 -32.77
N LEU A 342 -15.61 23.40 -32.73
CA LEU A 342 -15.16 24.18 -33.87
C LEU A 342 -13.63 24.17 -33.99
N ILE A 343 -13.18 23.88 -35.21
CA ILE A 343 -11.81 23.96 -35.74
C ILE A 343 -11.42 25.44 -35.94
N VAL A 344 -10.17 25.83 -35.64
CA VAL A 344 -9.51 27.01 -36.24
C VAL A 344 -8.03 26.71 -36.53
N GLU A 345 -7.61 27.16 -37.71
CA GLU A 345 -6.38 26.94 -38.44
C GLU A 345 -5.14 27.76 -37.99
N LYS A 346 -4.00 27.32 -38.56
CA LYS A 346 -2.62 27.83 -38.60
C LYS A 346 -2.47 29.20 -39.30
N PRO A 347 -1.38 29.96 -39.08
CA PRO A 347 -0.28 30.11 -40.09
C PRO A 347 1.10 30.24 -39.39
N ALA A 348 2.30 30.28 -39.98
CA ALA A 348 2.97 29.82 -41.21
C ALA A 348 4.50 29.98 -40.92
N THR A 349 5.33 29.26 -41.69
CA THR A 349 6.79 29.06 -41.59
C THR A 349 7.63 30.29 -42.01
N PRO A 350 8.96 30.30 -41.78
CA PRO A 350 9.86 30.23 -42.95
C PRO A 350 11.02 29.22 -42.84
N GLU A 351 11.39 28.73 -44.02
CA GLU A 351 12.33 27.66 -44.41
C GLU A 351 13.66 28.26 -44.88
N VAL A 352 14.78 27.54 -44.70
CA VAL A 352 16.04 27.45 -45.51
C VAL A 352 16.94 26.43 -44.76
N ALA A 353 17.68 25.44 -45.30
CA ALA A 353 17.87 24.82 -46.60
C ALA A 353 18.57 23.46 -46.39
N ALA A 354 18.50 22.60 -47.40
CA ALA A 354 19.13 21.27 -47.46
C ALA A 354 20.59 21.32 -47.95
N ALA A 355 21.40 20.35 -47.52
CA ALA A 355 22.54 19.83 -48.29
C ALA A 355 22.73 18.32 -48.02
N THR A 356 22.74 17.56 -49.11
CA THR A 356 22.94 16.11 -49.27
C THR A 356 24.42 15.70 -49.22
N THR A 357 24.68 14.47 -48.73
CA THR A 357 25.72 13.47 -49.08
C THR A 357 25.90 12.57 -47.84
N GLY A 358 26.08 11.25 -47.83
CA GLY A 358 26.28 10.19 -48.81
C GLY A 358 27.03 9.04 -48.09
N GLY A 359 26.49 7.82 -48.07
CA GLY A 359 27.25 6.57 -47.85
C GLY A 359 27.58 6.13 -46.41
N PRO A 360 27.97 4.85 -46.21
CA PRO A 360 27.26 3.95 -45.28
C PRO A 360 28.06 3.43 -44.06
N SER A 361 27.30 2.85 -43.13
CA SER A 361 27.76 1.98 -42.04
C SER A 361 28.59 0.78 -42.54
N PRO A 362 29.58 0.29 -41.75
CA PRO A 362 30.02 -1.08 -41.86
C PRO A 362 29.90 -1.86 -40.54
N ALA A 363 29.30 -3.05 -40.65
CA ALA A 363 29.63 -4.26 -39.92
C ALA A 363 29.35 -5.44 -40.89
N PRO A 364 29.79 -6.70 -40.68
CA PRO A 364 30.87 -7.28 -39.87
C PRO A 364 31.74 -8.29 -40.71
N LYS A 365 32.72 -9.03 -40.10
CA LYS A 365 33.23 -10.42 -40.39
C LYS A 365 34.75 -10.63 -40.03
N PRO A 366 35.35 -11.87 -40.02
CA PRO A 366 35.23 -12.97 -39.03
C PRO A 366 36.58 -13.71 -38.72
N LEU A 367 36.53 -14.95 -38.18
CA LEU A 367 37.55 -16.03 -37.95
C LEU A 367 38.23 -16.08 -36.56
N ALA A 368 37.98 -17.09 -35.68
CA ALA A 368 38.38 -18.53 -35.69
C ALA A 368 39.90 -18.70 -35.37
N THR A 369 40.43 -19.53 -34.44
CA THR A 369 40.17 -20.93 -34.05
C THR A 369 40.96 -21.27 -32.74
N ARG A 370 40.48 -22.24 -31.94
CA ARG A 370 41.10 -22.91 -30.74
C ARG A 370 42.18 -23.96 -31.14
N PRO A 371 42.77 -24.85 -30.28
CA PRO A 371 43.20 -24.91 -28.85
C PRO A 371 44.64 -25.58 -28.71
N PRO A 372 45.00 -26.48 -27.74
CA PRO A 372 45.12 -26.45 -26.26
C PRO A 372 46.57 -26.80 -25.74
N ILE A 373 46.80 -26.93 -24.40
CA ILE A 373 47.66 -27.93 -23.65
C ILE A 373 48.20 -27.35 -22.29
N VAL A 374 47.76 -27.85 -21.12
CA VAL A 374 48.39 -28.76 -20.10
C VAL A 374 49.20 -28.09 -18.96
N ALA A 375 49.06 -28.69 -17.77
CA ALA A 375 49.43 -28.35 -16.39
C ALA A 375 50.94 -28.24 -16.02
N ALA A 376 51.24 -27.62 -14.87
CA ALA A 376 52.09 -28.17 -13.79
C ALA A 376 52.25 -27.24 -12.57
N THR A 377 52.25 -27.86 -11.37
CA THR A 377 52.70 -27.34 -10.06
C THR A 377 54.24 -27.13 -10.03
N PRO A 378 54.80 -26.35 -9.08
CA PRO A 378 55.52 -26.97 -7.94
C PRO A 378 55.44 -26.20 -6.60
N ALA A 379 56.08 -26.80 -5.58
CA ALA A 379 55.91 -26.68 -4.13
C ALA A 379 56.68 -25.55 -3.39
N ALA A 380 56.46 -25.52 -2.06
CA ALA A 380 56.80 -24.56 -0.99
C ALA A 380 58.30 -24.26 -0.73
N PRO A 381 58.60 -23.29 0.20
CA PRO A 381 59.06 -23.71 1.54
C PRO A 381 58.56 -22.87 2.76
N VAL A 382 58.10 -23.58 3.80
CA VAL A 382 58.46 -23.62 5.26
C VAL A 382 58.88 -22.35 6.06
N VAL A 383 58.04 -22.03 7.07
CA VAL A 383 58.23 -21.58 8.49
C VAL A 383 58.79 -20.18 8.86
N ALA A 384 57.97 -19.42 9.60
CA ALA A 384 58.36 -18.71 10.84
C ALA A 384 57.15 -18.46 11.75
N LEU A 385 57.22 -18.93 13.01
CA LEU A 385 56.28 -18.69 14.11
C LEU A 385 56.50 -17.30 14.72
N ALA A 386 55.42 -16.56 15.02
CA ALA A 386 55.42 -15.49 16.02
C ALA A 386 54.03 -15.32 16.68
N SER A 387 54.04 -15.30 18.01
CA SER A 387 52.93 -15.32 18.97
C SER A 387 52.09 -14.03 19.04
N PRO A 388 50.85 -14.08 19.61
CA PRO A 388 49.98 -12.91 19.76
C PRO A 388 50.22 -12.14 21.09
N PRO A 389 50.06 -10.81 21.13
CA PRO A 389 49.96 -10.06 22.39
C PRO A 389 48.49 -9.85 22.86
N PRO A 390 48.27 -9.54 24.15
CA PRO A 390 47.20 -10.13 24.95
C PRO A 390 46.02 -9.21 25.30
N ILE A 391 44.97 -9.86 25.82
CA ILE A 391 43.76 -9.32 26.47
C ILE A 391 44.13 -8.61 27.78
N ALA A 392 43.52 -7.46 28.06
CA ALA A 392 43.59 -6.78 29.36
C ALA A 392 42.20 -6.59 29.98
N THR A 393 42.08 -7.00 31.24
CA THR A 393 40.89 -6.99 32.11
C THR A 393 40.81 -5.69 32.92
N ALA A 394 39.59 -5.35 33.35
CA ALA A 394 39.14 -4.13 34.04
C ALA A 394 39.75 -3.82 35.43
N THR A 395 39.63 -2.55 35.86
CA THR A 395 39.40 -2.13 37.26
C THR A 395 38.90 -0.64 37.33
N PRO A 396 38.28 -0.19 38.44
CA PRO A 396 37.11 0.70 38.45
C PRO A 396 37.37 2.09 39.07
N VAL A 397 36.44 3.05 38.89
CA VAL A 397 36.40 4.34 39.61
C VAL A 397 34.92 4.77 39.84
N PRO A 398 34.58 5.61 40.84
CA PRO A 398 33.70 5.26 41.95
C PRO A 398 32.33 5.98 41.93
N VAL A 399 31.39 5.46 42.72
CA VAL A 399 30.05 6.02 42.96
C VAL A 399 30.07 6.93 44.20
N LEU A 400 29.44 8.12 44.14
CA LEU A 400 28.65 8.75 45.23
C LEU A 400 27.84 9.98 44.70
N PRO A 401 26.83 10.54 45.41
CA PRO A 401 25.39 10.34 45.20
C PRO A 401 24.61 11.61 44.72
N ALA A 402 23.30 11.43 44.51
CA ALA A 402 22.33 12.33 43.86
C ALA A 402 21.91 13.61 44.63
N GLN A 403 21.51 14.67 43.90
CA GLN A 403 20.34 15.52 44.22
C GLN A 403 19.83 16.37 43.01
N PRO A 404 18.54 16.78 42.98
CA PRO A 404 17.77 17.13 41.76
C PRO A 404 17.41 18.62 41.61
N VAL A 405 17.17 19.12 40.39
CA VAL A 405 16.38 20.37 40.09
C VAL A 405 15.85 20.35 38.63
N PRO A 406 14.90 21.23 38.21
CA PRO A 406 13.49 20.97 37.88
C PRO A 406 13.14 20.97 36.36
N PRO A 407 11.91 20.59 35.95
CA PRO A 407 11.54 20.57 34.54
C PRO A 407 10.88 21.88 34.12
N ASP A 408 11.48 22.60 33.17
CA ASP A 408 10.76 23.61 32.39
C ASP A 408 11.14 23.56 30.89
N ALA A 409 10.08 23.51 30.10
CA ALA A 409 9.93 23.91 28.70
C ALA A 409 10.99 23.47 27.66
N SER A 410 10.69 22.40 26.92
CA SER A 410 10.67 22.45 25.45
C SER A 410 9.96 21.21 24.89
N GLY A 411 8.84 21.46 24.22
CA GLY A 411 8.00 20.45 23.60
C GLY A 411 8.59 19.92 22.30
N ASN A 412 8.60 18.60 22.19
CA ASN A 412 8.13 17.80 21.05
C ASN A 412 8.63 16.37 21.26
N ALA A 413 7.82 15.56 21.94
CA ALA A 413 8.04 14.12 22.06
C ALA A 413 6.77 13.40 21.61
N LEU A 414 6.98 12.54 20.61
CA LEU A 414 6.06 11.61 19.99
C LEU A 414 5.59 10.54 21.01
N ALA A 415 4.38 10.00 20.86
CA ALA A 415 3.99 8.69 21.39
C ALA A 415 3.76 7.79 20.17
N SER A 416 4.53 6.73 19.87
CA SER A 416 5.03 5.59 20.65
C SER A 416 3.93 4.75 21.31
N THR A 417 3.70 3.62 20.65
CA THR A 417 2.82 2.50 20.97
C THR A 417 3.31 1.73 22.20
N ALA A 418 3.09 2.31 23.38
CA ALA A 418 3.02 1.62 24.66
C ALA A 418 2.41 2.59 25.69
N GLY A 419 1.19 2.34 26.14
CA GLY A 419 0.51 3.21 27.12
C GLY A 419 -0.50 4.17 26.47
N GLY A 420 -1.55 4.52 27.21
CA GLY A 420 -2.71 5.28 26.74
C GLY A 420 -2.39 6.57 25.98
N GLY A 421 -3.37 7.09 25.25
CA GLY A 421 -3.07 8.14 24.28
C GLY A 421 -2.57 9.44 24.92
N THR A 422 -1.61 10.06 24.24
CA THR A 422 -0.99 11.32 24.69
C THR A 422 -1.76 12.51 24.16
N TRP A 423 -2.85 12.84 24.84
CA TRP A 423 -3.55 14.11 24.64
C TRP A 423 -3.60 14.87 25.96
N LYS A 424 -3.74 16.20 25.87
CA LYS A 424 -3.83 17.05 27.05
C LYS A 424 -5.12 16.75 27.81
N THR A 425 -4.98 16.46 29.10
CA THR A 425 -6.12 16.36 30.02
C THR A 425 -6.35 17.69 30.72
N PHE A 426 -7.59 17.95 31.10
CA PHE A 426 -8.04 19.20 31.71
C PHE A 426 -8.67 18.91 33.08
N PRO A 427 -8.52 19.85 34.04
CA PRO A 427 -9.32 19.82 35.27
C PRO A 427 -10.82 19.93 34.96
N PRO A 428 -11.70 19.42 35.85
CA PRO A 428 -13.16 19.58 35.73
C PRO A 428 -13.58 21.02 35.41
N GLY A 429 -14.37 21.20 34.36
CA GLY A 429 -14.85 22.50 33.89
C GLY A 429 -13.81 23.42 33.22
N ARG A 430 -12.56 22.97 33.05
CA ARG A 430 -11.47 23.71 32.38
C ARG A 430 -11.15 23.18 30.98
N MET A 431 -12.08 22.45 30.37
CA MET A 431 -11.94 21.96 29.00
C MET A 431 -12.08 23.10 27.97
N PRO A 432 -11.53 22.94 26.76
CA PRO A 432 -11.74 23.89 25.67
C PRO A 432 -13.22 24.11 25.35
N LEU A 433 -13.55 25.27 24.77
CA LEU A 433 -14.91 25.55 24.32
C LEU A 433 -15.31 24.57 23.20
N GLY A 434 -16.50 24.00 23.33
CA GLY A 434 -17.08 23.07 22.37
C GLY A 434 -18.54 22.80 22.69
N ARG A 435 -19.23 22.13 21.76
CA ARG A 435 -20.65 21.84 21.86
C ARG A 435 -20.90 20.62 22.73
N LEU A 436 -21.69 20.76 23.78
CA LEU A 436 -22.08 19.67 24.66
C LEU A 436 -23.36 19.00 24.15
N ILE A 437 -23.35 17.69 23.95
CA ILE A 437 -24.50 16.92 23.46
C ILE A 437 -24.82 15.73 24.38
N ALA A 438 -26.09 15.33 24.41
CA ALA A 438 -26.55 14.15 25.12
C ALA A 438 -26.59 12.93 24.18
N THR A 439 -26.84 11.74 24.75
CA THR A 439 -26.90 10.49 23.97
C THR A 439 -28.03 10.46 22.93
N GLY A 440 -29.10 11.24 23.11
CA GLY A 440 -30.19 11.36 22.14
C GLY A 440 -29.78 12.08 20.85
N ASP A 441 -28.84 13.01 20.94
CA ASP A 441 -28.43 13.87 19.82
C ASP A 441 -27.31 13.22 18.95
N LEU A 442 -26.90 11.99 19.29
CA LEU A 442 -25.81 11.27 18.59
C LEU A 442 -26.18 10.87 17.16
N ASN A 443 -27.47 10.65 16.88
CA ASN A 443 -27.96 10.36 15.53
C ASN A 443 -27.83 11.57 14.60
N ASP A 444 -28.24 12.74 15.08
CA ASP A 444 -28.12 13.99 14.34
C ASP A 444 -26.66 14.35 14.07
N LEU A 445 -25.77 14.01 15.02
CA LEU A 445 -24.32 14.15 14.83
C LEU A 445 -23.78 13.20 13.76
N ALA A 446 -24.27 11.96 13.71
CA ALA A 446 -23.88 10.98 12.70
C ALA A 446 -24.29 11.40 11.29
N ASP A 447 -25.48 12.00 11.14
CA ASP A 447 -26.01 12.40 9.84
C ASP A 447 -25.41 13.71 9.32
N ARG A 448 -25.02 14.64 10.20
CA ARG A 448 -24.42 15.94 9.82
C ARG A 448 -22.89 15.92 9.76
N GLY A 449 -22.26 14.94 10.42
CA GLY A 449 -20.81 14.86 10.56
C GLY A 449 -20.22 15.89 11.54
N ASN A 450 -19.01 15.63 12.03
CA ASN A 450 -18.29 16.56 12.90
C ASN A 450 -17.68 17.69 12.04
N THR A 451 -18.32 18.85 11.97
CA THR A 451 -17.94 20.01 11.12
C THR A 451 -16.66 20.73 11.57
N GLY A 452 -15.68 20.02 12.14
CA GLY A 452 -14.46 20.59 12.73
C GLY A 452 -14.66 21.26 14.10
N GLU A 453 -15.89 21.31 14.60
CA GLU A 453 -16.21 21.76 15.96
C GLU A 453 -15.91 20.65 16.99
N ARG A 454 -15.36 21.01 18.16
CA ARG A 454 -15.19 20.06 19.27
C ARG A 454 -16.55 19.75 19.87
N VAL A 455 -16.89 18.47 19.92
CA VAL A 455 -18.17 18.01 20.48
C VAL A 455 -17.90 17.16 21.72
N TYR A 456 -18.64 17.44 22.79
CA TYR A 456 -18.53 16.79 24.08
C TYR A 456 -19.76 15.95 24.37
N LEU A 457 -19.58 14.72 24.84
CA LEU A 457 -20.62 13.78 25.18
C LEU A 457 -20.84 13.75 26.70
N ARG A 458 -22.07 14.05 27.12
CA ARG A 458 -22.56 13.83 28.48
C ARG A 458 -23.60 12.71 28.52
N GLY A 459 -23.73 12.05 29.66
CA GLY A 459 -24.69 10.98 29.86
C GLY A 459 -24.31 10.02 30.98
N GLN A 460 -25.20 9.07 31.25
CA GLN A 460 -24.91 7.94 32.13
C GLN A 460 -24.68 6.69 31.31
N PHE A 461 -23.65 5.94 31.66
CA PHE A 461 -23.20 4.80 30.87
C PHE A 461 -22.90 3.61 31.77
N VAL A 462 -23.13 2.40 31.25
CA VAL A 462 -22.65 1.15 31.87
C VAL A 462 -21.46 0.64 31.07
N VAL A 463 -20.40 0.28 31.77
CA VAL A 463 -19.22 -0.35 31.17
C VAL A 463 -19.55 -1.80 30.84
N ASN A 464 -19.58 -2.13 29.55
CA ASN A 464 -19.82 -3.50 29.10
C ASN A 464 -18.51 -4.29 28.97
N PHE A 465 -17.42 -3.62 28.62
CA PHE A 465 -16.09 -4.22 28.53
C PHE A 465 -15.04 -3.16 28.87
N SER A 466 -13.99 -3.56 29.58
CA SER A 466 -12.86 -2.70 29.90
C SER A 466 -11.57 -3.44 29.57
N ASP A 467 -10.65 -2.75 28.90
CA ASP A 467 -9.31 -3.21 28.54
C ASP A 467 -8.27 -2.29 29.21
N ALA A 468 -6.98 -2.49 28.95
CA ALA A 468 -5.87 -1.75 29.57
C ALA A 468 -5.98 -0.22 29.43
N ASN A 469 -6.42 0.29 28.26
CA ASN A 469 -6.55 1.73 27.99
C ASN A 469 -7.87 2.12 27.29
N ARG A 470 -8.83 1.20 27.19
CA ARG A 470 -10.10 1.43 26.47
C ARG A 470 -11.28 0.84 27.24
N ALA A 471 -12.45 1.47 27.15
CA ALA A 471 -13.69 0.88 27.65
C ALA A 471 -14.81 1.01 26.63
N VAL A 472 -15.64 -0.03 26.55
CA VAL A 472 -16.84 -0.07 25.75
C VAL A 472 -18.02 0.20 26.68
N LEU A 473 -18.71 1.30 26.43
CA LEU A 473 -19.83 1.77 27.22
C LEU A 473 -21.15 1.64 26.45
N ARG A 474 -22.24 1.46 27.19
CA ARG A 474 -23.62 1.55 26.69
C ARG A 474 -24.39 2.65 27.44
N PRO A 475 -25.15 3.52 26.76
CA PRO A 475 -26.02 4.48 27.42
C PRO A 475 -27.00 3.80 28.39
N ARG A 476 -27.17 4.35 29.59
CA ARG A 476 -28.33 4.06 30.44
C ARG A 476 -29.46 4.96 29.99
N THR A 477 -30.39 4.43 29.23
CA THR A 477 -31.66 5.10 28.97
C THR A 477 -32.47 5.14 30.27
N LYS A 478 -32.92 6.34 30.68
CA LYS A 478 -33.89 6.47 31.76
C LYS A 478 -35.27 6.11 31.18
N LEU A 479 -36.08 5.39 31.95
CA LEU A 479 -37.41 4.86 31.57
C LEU A 479 -38.35 5.89 30.90
N THR A 480 -38.11 7.19 31.08
CA THR A 480 -38.87 8.26 30.43
C THR A 480 -38.62 8.41 28.92
N ASP A 481 -37.47 7.98 28.40
CA ASP A 481 -37.16 8.07 26.95
C ASP A 481 -37.68 6.87 26.14
N THR A 482 -37.96 5.75 26.80
CA THR A 482 -38.43 4.51 26.16
C THR A 482 -39.85 4.63 25.63
N VAL A 483 -40.65 5.58 26.14
CA VAL A 483 -42.06 5.76 25.75
C VAL A 483 -42.23 6.71 24.55
N LEU A 484 -41.25 7.58 24.27
CA LEU A 484 -41.30 8.50 23.11
C LEU A 484 -40.59 7.95 21.87
N HIS A 485 -39.69 6.97 22.03
CA HIS A 485 -39.01 6.30 20.92
C HIS A 485 -39.43 4.84 20.86
N PHE A 486 -40.46 4.56 20.06
CA PHE A 486 -40.99 3.22 19.81
C PHE A 486 -39.87 2.21 19.53
N GLY A 487 -39.62 1.31 20.49
CA GLY A 487 -39.10 -0.03 20.24
C GLY A 487 -37.62 -0.20 19.87
N ALA A 488 -36.75 0.78 20.08
CA ALA A 488 -35.31 0.62 19.84
C ALA A 488 -34.52 0.59 21.15
N GLY A 489 -34.13 -0.60 21.62
CA GLY A 489 -33.06 -0.71 22.62
C GLY A 489 -31.83 0.03 22.09
N SER A 490 -31.19 0.86 22.93
CA SER A 490 -30.12 1.77 22.53
C SER A 490 -28.99 1.03 21.80
N SER A 491 -29.03 1.00 20.47
CA SER A 491 -28.07 0.30 19.61
C SER A 491 -26.78 1.10 19.41
N THR A 492 -26.47 1.95 20.38
CA THR A 492 -25.30 2.85 20.41
C THR A 492 -24.21 2.22 21.27
N ARG A 493 -23.06 1.95 20.66
CA ARG A 493 -21.84 1.50 21.33
C ARG A 493 -20.88 2.68 21.44
N ILE A 494 -20.51 3.04 22.66
CA ILE A 494 -19.54 4.12 22.91
C ILE A 494 -18.19 3.47 23.24
N ILE A 495 -17.13 3.86 22.53
CA ILE A 495 -15.79 3.34 22.71
C ILE A 495 -14.95 4.49 23.24
N VAL A 496 -14.57 4.39 24.52
CA VAL A 496 -13.78 5.39 25.23
C VAL A 496 -12.31 4.99 25.21
N GLU A 497 -11.45 5.90 24.81
CA GLU A 497 -10.00 5.78 24.99
C GLU A 497 -9.54 6.60 26.20
N PHE A 498 -8.66 6.02 27.01
CA PHE A 498 -8.12 6.66 28.22
C PHE A 498 -6.66 7.07 28.03
N PRO A 499 -6.23 8.18 28.66
CA PRO A 499 -4.84 8.64 28.59
C PRO A 499 -3.91 7.71 29.38
N ALA A 500 -2.61 7.74 29.09
CA ALA A 500 -1.63 6.94 29.80
C ALA A 500 -1.67 7.18 31.31
N GLY A 501 -1.69 6.11 32.11
CA GLY A 501 -1.74 6.16 33.57
C GLY A 501 -3.15 6.26 34.16
N TYR A 502 -4.20 6.40 33.33
CA TYR A 502 -5.58 6.34 33.79
C TYR A 502 -6.06 4.89 33.85
N ARG A 503 -6.68 4.49 34.97
CA ARG A 503 -7.28 3.15 35.11
C ARG A 503 -8.72 3.18 34.61
N PRO A 504 -9.05 2.49 33.51
CA PRO A 504 -10.42 2.45 33.02
C PRO A 504 -11.39 1.87 34.06
N PRO A 505 -12.64 2.34 34.12
CA PRO A 505 -13.64 1.80 35.06
C PRO A 505 -13.88 0.30 34.81
N PRO A 506 -14.02 -0.54 35.85
CA PRO A 506 -14.16 -1.98 35.69
C PRO A 506 -15.47 -2.34 34.96
N GLN A 507 -15.50 -3.52 34.34
CA GLN A 507 -16.70 -4.04 33.69
C GLN A 507 -17.88 -4.08 34.68
N GLY A 508 -19.06 -3.64 34.24
CA GLY A 508 -20.27 -3.51 35.05
C GLY A 508 -20.38 -2.21 35.83
N ALA A 509 -19.33 -1.39 35.91
CA ALA A 509 -19.41 -0.09 36.57
C ALA A 509 -20.32 0.89 35.83
N VAL A 510 -20.97 1.76 36.59
CA VAL A 510 -21.79 2.86 36.05
C VAL A 510 -20.96 4.14 36.08
N VAL A 511 -20.79 4.76 34.93
CA VAL A 511 -20.03 6.00 34.74
C VAL A 511 -20.99 7.12 34.39
N SER A 512 -20.97 8.20 35.18
CA SER A 512 -21.77 9.40 34.91
C SER A 512 -20.86 10.52 34.40
N ARG A 513 -21.24 11.13 33.29
CA ARG A 513 -20.53 12.25 32.65
C ARG A 513 -21.46 13.44 32.58
N ASP A 514 -21.06 14.52 33.25
CA ASP A 514 -21.77 15.77 33.33
C ASP A 514 -21.07 16.85 32.49
N GLU A 515 -21.52 18.10 32.64
CA GLU A 515 -20.96 19.24 31.91
C GLU A 515 -19.53 19.60 32.35
N ALA A 516 -19.16 19.23 33.59
CA ALA A 516 -17.83 19.48 34.13
C ALA A 516 -16.82 18.39 33.73
N ARG A 517 -17.29 17.16 33.47
CA ARG A 517 -16.48 16.00 33.08
C ARG A 517 -17.07 15.22 31.89
N PRO A 518 -17.25 15.82 30.71
CA PRO A 518 -17.73 15.07 29.55
C PRO A 518 -16.61 14.30 28.85
N TYR A 519 -16.98 13.42 27.92
CA TYR A 519 -16.04 12.84 26.97
C TYR A 519 -15.93 13.70 25.71
N GLU A 520 -14.77 13.73 25.06
CA GLU A 520 -14.66 14.38 23.74
C GLU A 520 -14.93 13.37 22.63
N ILE A 521 -15.88 13.69 21.75
CA ILE A 521 -16.21 12.85 20.59
C ILE A 521 -15.16 13.07 19.51
N THR A 522 -14.45 12.00 19.16
CA THR A 522 -13.48 12.00 18.07
C THR A 522 -14.15 11.63 16.76
N GLU A 523 -15.07 10.66 16.79
CA GLU A 523 -15.73 10.15 15.59
C GLU A 523 -17.09 9.51 15.91
N VAL A 524 -18.05 9.66 15.00
CA VAL A 524 -19.33 8.93 15.05
C VAL A 524 -19.50 8.18 13.73
N ARG A 525 -19.69 6.86 13.80
CA ARG A 525 -19.93 5.99 12.64
C ARG A 525 -21.31 5.35 12.73
N LYS A 526 -22.09 5.51 11.66
CA LYS A 526 -23.34 4.78 11.45
C LYS A 526 -23.03 3.50 10.68
N LEU A 527 -23.38 2.35 11.23
CA LEU A 527 -23.24 1.05 10.58
C LEU A 527 -24.45 0.78 9.67
N GLU A 528 -24.29 -0.07 8.67
CA GLU A 528 -25.36 -0.46 7.72
C GLU A 528 -26.60 -1.03 8.43
N ASP A 529 -26.42 -1.65 9.60
CA ASP A 529 -27.48 -2.19 10.47
C ASP A 529 -28.27 -1.12 11.27
N GLY A 530 -28.00 0.18 11.07
CA GLY A 530 -28.60 1.27 11.86
C GLY A 530 -28.06 1.39 13.30
N LYS A 531 -26.98 0.69 13.63
CA LYS A 531 -26.27 0.79 14.92
C LYS A 531 -25.24 1.93 14.87
N LEU A 532 -25.02 2.61 16.00
CA LEU A 532 -24.03 3.70 16.09
C LEU A 532 -22.81 3.28 16.89
N ASN A 533 -21.63 3.45 16.31
CA ASN A 533 -20.35 3.39 17.03
C ASN A 533 -19.85 4.82 17.24
N VAL A 534 -19.73 5.22 18.50
CA VAL A 534 -19.26 6.55 18.91
C VAL A 534 -17.89 6.39 19.54
N PHE A 535 -16.87 6.95 18.93
CA PHE A 535 -15.52 6.99 19.47
C PHE A 535 -15.34 8.28 20.26
N VAL A 536 -14.92 8.12 21.51
CA VAL A 536 -14.69 9.24 22.41
C VAL A 536 -13.38 9.05 23.16
N ARG A 537 -12.81 10.14 23.65
CA ARG A 537 -11.62 10.10 24.51
C ARG A 537 -11.87 10.76 25.87
N GLU A 538 -11.21 10.24 26.88
CA GLU A 538 -11.17 10.82 28.22
C GLU A 538 -10.23 12.02 28.24
N ILE A 539 -10.77 13.22 28.30
CA ILE A 539 -9.98 14.45 28.40
C ILE A 539 -9.87 14.96 29.83
N MET A 540 -10.44 14.28 30.81
CA MET A 540 -10.45 14.75 32.19
C MET A 540 -9.33 14.12 33.00
N GLN A 541 -8.74 14.90 33.89
CA GLN A 541 -7.86 14.36 34.92
C GLN A 541 -8.69 13.50 35.91
N PRO A 542 -8.12 12.37 36.39
CA PRO A 542 -8.80 11.42 37.27
C PRO A 542 -9.39 12.08 38.53
#